data_AF-A0A328RX86-F1
#
_entry.id   AF-A0A328RX86-F1
#
_cell.length_a   1.000
_cell.length_b   1.000
_cell.length_c   1.000
_cell.angle_alpha   90.00
_cell.angle_beta   90.00
_cell.angle_gamma   90.00
#
_symmetry.space_group_name_H-M   'P 1'
#
loop_
_entity.id
_entity.type
_entity.pdbx_description
1 polymer ?
#
loop_
_entity_poly.entity_id
_entity_poly.type
_entity_poly.pdbx_seq_one_letter_code
_entity_poly.pdbx_strand_id
1 'polypeptide(L)'
;MSYIVCPNCKRFVKVNDSAPLAFDKCENCGHVLEFAADEQELQFILRGIELPKISYYKICSNCKSVNPRETGTCLYCGGTRFQLQYDMDSVNKYNQSIRNMAGVSSTDSQQNNTHQFSYTSQGDIHTNWLFRVVAMILGVIDFFFFALVGLGFIVDESNLPSSTAEIMTFVSQNMESLMIILVGSLLIAGILAVFILPRMSYKDSFTTSSTIGLIIGIITITVSRDVLVILSSIVVCGIITGIGGVIGEFIVQKLTKMIRSG
;
A
#
# COMPACT_ATOMS: atom_id res chain seq x y z
N MET A 1 11.79 -22.66 9.82
CA MET A 1 12.90 -22.17 10.66
C MET A 1 14.06 -21.91 9.73
N SER A 2 14.64 -20.72 9.76
CA SER A 2 15.69 -20.29 8.84
C SER A 2 17.09 -20.39 9.46
N TYR A 3 18.10 -20.44 8.61
CA TYR A 3 19.49 -20.69 8.95
C TYR A 3 20.41 -19.75 8.16
N ILE A 4 21.51 -19.35 8.80
CA ILE A 4 22.65 -18.73 8.12
C ILE A 4 23.75 -19.80 8.05
N VAL A 5 24.26 -20.07 6.85
CA VAL A 5 25.12 -21.21 6.56
C VAL A 5 26.41 -20.73 5.92
N CYS A 6 27.54 -21.24 6.38
CA CYS A 6 28.78 -21.10 5.66
C CYS A 6 28.96 -22.30 4.71
N PRO A 7 28.89 -22.10 3.37
CA PRO A 7 28.98 -23.21 2.43
C PRO A 7 30.36 -23.88 2.45
N ASN A 8 31.42 -23.16 2.83
CA ASN A 8 32.79 -23.69 2.91
C ASN A 8 33.04 -24.46 4.20
N CYS A 9 32.70 -23.86 5.35
CA CYS A 9 32.93 -24.46 6.67
C CYS A 9 31.85 -25.46 7.11
N LYS A 10 30.73 -25.56 6.38
CA LYS A 10 29.56 -26.39 6.70
C LYS A 10 28.95 -26.14 8.09
N ARG A 11 29.27 -24.99 8.70
CA ARG A 11 28.68 -24.51 9.95
C ARG A 11 27.44 -23.69 9.64
N PHE A 12 26.44 -23.78 10.51
CA PHE A 12 25.22 -23.01 10.40
C PHE A 12 24.76 -22.50 11.77
N VAL A 13 24.03 -21.38 11.75
CA VAL A 13 23.42 -20.77 12.93
C VAL A 13 21.93 -20.63 12.67
N LYS A 14 21.10 -20.99 13.65
CA LYS A 14 19.66 -20.77 13.60
C LYS A 14 19.36 -19.28 13.69
N VAL A 15 18.56 -18.78 12.76
CA VAL A 15 18.15 -17.39 12.74
C VAL A 15 17.14 -17.14 13.86
N ASN A 16 17.36 -16.05 14.60
CA ASN A 16 16.39 -15.51 15.52
C ASN A 16 15.65 -14.36 14.83
N ASP A 17 14.35 -14.53 14.58
CA ASP A 17 13.51 -13.54 13.87
C ASP A 17 13.43 -12.18 14.60
N SER A 18 13.83 -12.12 15.87
CA SER A 18 13.84 -10.90 16.68
C SER A 18 15.14 -10.11 16.63
N ALA A 19 16.17 -10.60 15.91
CA ALA A 19 17.48 -9.95 15.80
C ALA A 19 17.80 -9.59 14.34
N PRO A 20 18.49 -8.46 14.07
CA PRO A 20 18.92 -8.12 12.73
C PRO A 20 19.89 -9.17 12.17
N LEU A 21 19.64 -9.60 10.93
CA LEU A 21 20.47 -10.58 10.24
C LEU A 21 21.77 -9.93 9.77
N ALA A 22 22.90 -10.38 10.30
CA ALA A 22 24.22 -10.00 9.82
C ALA A 22 24.75 -11.06 8.84
N PHE A 23 24.94 -10.66 7.57
CA PHE A 23 25.51 -11.51 6.51
C PHE A 23 27.01 -11.27 6.35
N ASP A 24 27.72 -11.08 7.46
CA ASP A 24 29.16 -10.89 7.43
C ASP A 24 29.88 -12.16 6.96
N LYS A 25 31.19 -12.04 6.66
CA LYS A 25 32.01 -13.20 6.32
C LYS A 25 32.05 -14.18 7.50
N CYS A 26 32.03 -15.48 7.21
CA CYS A 26 32.16 -16.50 8.24
C CYS A 26 33.41 -16.27 9.09
N GLU A 27 33.25 -16.11 10.41
CA GLU A 27 34.36 -15.84 11.33
C GLU A 27 35.47 -16.91 11.28
N ASN A 28 35.12 -18.13 10.88
CA ASN A 28 36.04 -19.27 10.86
C ASN A 28 36.83 -19.42 9.55
N CYS A 29 36.28 -19.00 8.40
CA CYS A 29 36.93 -19.20 7.09
C CYS A 29 36.85 -18.01 6.13
N GLY A 30 36.30 -16.87 6.55
CA GLY A 30 36.21 -15.66 5.74
C GLY A 30 35.31 -15.75 4.51
N HIS A 31 34.64 -16.88 4.29
CA HIS A 31 33.75 -17.09 3.15
C HIS A 31 32.41 -16.39 3.38
N VAL A 32 31.78 -15.92 2.29
CA VAL A 32 30.43 -15.32 2.33
C VAL A 32 29.44 -16.34 2.89
N LEU A 33 28.59 -15.88 3.80
CA LEU A 33 27.50 -16.67 4.38
C LEU A 33 26.29 -16.66 3.44
N GLU A 34 25.59 -17.79 3.38
CA GLU A 34 24.36 -17.97 2.61
C GLU A 34 23.16 -18.14 3.54
N PHE A 35 21.98 -17.78 3.06
CA PHE A 35 20.73 -17.93 3.79
C PHE A 35 20.01 -19.21 3.34
N ALA A 36 19.53 -20.00 4.29
CA ALA A 36 18.58 -21.08 4.05
C ALA A 36 17.26 -20.75 4.77
N ALA A 37 16.16 -20.69 4.04
CA ALA A 37 14.84 -20.40 4.57
C ALA A 37 14.27 -21.56 5.39
N ASP A 38 14.67 -22.80 5.08
CA ASP A 38 14.23 -24.02 5.75
C ASP A 38 15.35 -25.07 5.88
N GLU A 39 15.04 -26.16 6.59
CA GLU A 39 15.97 -27.27 6.81
C GLU A 39 16.39 -27.96 5.51
N GLN A 40 15.52 -27.97 4.50
CA GLN A 40 15.80 -28.60 3.21
C GLN A 40 16.83 -27.78 2.42
N GLU A 41 16.67 -26.46 2.40
CA GLU A 41 17.60 -25.51 1.81
C GLU A 41 18.95 -25.52 2.54
N LEU A 42 18.94 -25.67 3.88
CA LEU A 42 20.15 -25.90 4.66
C LEU A 42 20.91 -27.14 4.17
N GLN A 43 20.22 -28.27 3.98
CA GLN A 43 20.84 -29.50 3.49
C GLN A 43 21.38 -29.36 2.07
N PHE A 44 20.73 -28.59 1.19
CA PHE A 44 21.23 -28.32 -0.16
C PHE A 44 22.54 -27.52 -0.14
N ILE A 45 22.60 -26.44 0.64
CA ILE A 45 23.81 -25.61 0.79
C ILE A 45 24.95 -26.43 1.42
N LEU A 46 24.64 -27.23 2.45
CA LEU A 46 25.64 -28.10 3.09
C LEU A 46 26.18 -29.16 2.12
N ARG A 47 25.36 -29.68 1.20
CA ARG A 47 25.80 -30.65 0.18
C ARG A 47 26.41 -30.01 -1.06
N GLY A 48 26.46 -28.67 -1.13
CA GLY A 48 27.00 -27.93 -2.29
C GLY A 48 26.15 -28.11 -3.54
N ILE A 49 24.84 -28.33 -3.37
CA ILE A 49 23.93 -28.53 -4.48
C ILE A 49 23.38 -27.17 -4.91
N GLU A 50 23.78 -26.70 -6.08
CA GLU A 50 23.22 -25.49 -6.67
C GLU A 50 21.82 -25.77 -7.21
N LEU A 51 20.79 -25.24 -6.53
CA LEU A 51 19.43 -25.25 -7.05
C LEU A 51 19.35 -24.28 -8.25
N PRO A 52 18.79 -24.72 -9.39
CA PRO A 52 18.61 -23.82 -10.53
C PRO A 52 17.66 -22.69 -10.13
N LYS A 53 18.10 -21.44 -10.30
CA LYS A 53 17.28 -20.26 -10.01
C LYS A 53 16.09 -20.23 -10.97
N ILE A 54 14.87 -20.15 -10.43
CA ILE A 54 13.65 -20.03 -11.23
C ILE A 54 13.68 -18.68 -11.95
N SER A 55 13.70 -18.69 -13.28
CA SER A 55 13.59 -17.48 -14.09
C SER A 55 12.14 -17.01 -14.11
N TYR A 56 11.95 -15.71 -13.89
CA TYR A 56 10.69 -15.04 -14.13
C TYR A 56 10.89 -13.76 -14.95
N TYR A 57 9.86 -13.35 -15.65
CA TYR A 57 9.75 -12.07 -16.35
C TYR A 57 8.81 -11.16 -15.57
N LYS A 58 9.20 -9.89 -15.40
CA LYS A 58 8.29 -8.85 -14.90
C LYS A 58 7.49 -8.32 -16.08
N ILE A 59 6.19 -8.57 -16.12
CA ILE A 59 5.31 -8.03 -17.15
C ILE A 59 4.56 -6.85 -16.55
N CYS A 60 4.67 -5.68 -17.17
CA CYS A 60 3.95 -4.52 -16.68
C CYS A 60 2.43 -4.78 -16.73
N SER A 61 1.74 -4.59 -15.61
CA SER A 61 0.29 -4.80 -15.56
C SER A 61 -0.48 -3.80 -16.43
N ASN A 62 0.10 -2.62 -16.68
CA ASN A 62 -0.53 -1.52 -17.41
C ASN A 62 -0.37 -1.63 -18.93
N CYS A 63 0.87 -1.79 -19.43
CA CYS A 63 1.16 -1.83 -20.87
C CYS A 63 1.56 -3.22 -21.40
N LYS A 64 1.58 -4.24 -20.54
CA LYS A 64 1.95 -5.62 -20.86
C LYS A 64 3.36 -5.80 -21.44
N SER A 65 4.21 -4.76 -21.38
CA SER A 65 5.61 -4.85 -21.78
C SER A 65 6.42 -5.69 -20.79
N VAL A 66 7.36 -6.47 -21.29
CA VAL A 66 8.37 -7.14 -20.47
C VAL A 66 9.36 -6.10 -19.94
N ASN A 67 9.60 -6.14 -18.63
CA ASN A 67 10.45 -5.20 -17.92
C ASN A 67 11.66 -5.93 -17.32
N PRO A 68 12.87 -5.33 -17.35
CA PRO A 68 14.06 -5.93 -16.74
C PRO A 68 13.89 -6.17 -15.24
N ARG A 69 14.46 -7.27 -14.73
CA ARG A 69 14.29 -7.74 -13.34
C ARG A 69 14.71 -6.72 -12.29
N GLU A 70 15.73 -5.92 -12.56
CA GLU A 70 16.30 -4.99 -11.59
C GLU A 70 15.54 -3.66 -11.51
N THR A 71 14.66 -3.39 -12.48
CA THR A 71 13.91 -2.13 -12.53
C THR A 71 12.61 -2.20 -11.72
N GLY A 72 12.39 -1.21 -10.86
CA GLY A 72 11.19 -1.06 -10.03
C GLY A 72 10.03 -0.34 -10.72
N THR A 73 10.26 0.21 -11.92
CA THR A 73 9.30 0.96 -12.73
C THR A 73 9.35 0.47 -14.17
N CYS A 74 8.21 0.48 -14.85
CA CYS A 74 8.12 0.02 -16.23
C CYS A 74 8.80 1.03 -17.14
N LEU A 75 9.79 0.58 -17.90
CA LEU A 75 10.55 1.44 -18.82
C LEU A 75 9.68 2.08 -19.91
N TYR A 76 8.54 1.47 -20.25
CA TYR A 76 7.68 1.94 -21.33
C TYR A 76 6.56 2.88 -20.86
N CYS A 77 5.93 2.60 -19.72
CA CYS A 77 4.76 3.35 -19.27
C CYS A 77 4.89 3.96 -17.87
N GLY A 78 6.04 3.80 -17.21
CA GLY A 78 6.28 4.27 -15.84
C GLY A 78 5.51 3.52 -14.75
N GLY A 79 4.63 2.58 -15.11
CA GLY A 79 3.85 1.80 -14.16
C GLY A 79 4.73 0.97 -13.22
N THR A 80 4.36 0.92 -11.94
CA THR A 80 5.08 0.16 -10.89
C THR A 80 4.46 -1.21 -10.60
N ARG A 81 3.31 -1.51 -11.22
CA ARG A 81 2.62 -2.79 -11.08
C ARG A 81 3.14 -3.79 -12.12
N PHE A 82 3.60 -4.94 -11.65
CA PHE A 82 4.09 -6.03 -12.50
C PHE A 82 3.41 -7.34 -12.14
N GLN A 83 3.06 -8.11 -13.16
CA GLN A 83 2.75 -9.53 -13.07
C GLN A 83 4.04 -10.32 -13.28
N LEU A 84 4.32 -11.26 -12.39
CA LEU A 84 5.46 -12.16 -12.54
C LEU A 84 5.03 -13.33 -13.41
N GLN A 85 5.62 -13.47 -14.59
CA GLN A 85 5.44 -14.64 -15.42
C GLN A 85 6.67 -15.53 -15.28
N TYR A 86 6.47 -16.70 -14.68
CA TYR A 86 7.53 -17.69 -14.53
C TYR A 86 7.77 -18.41 -15.84
N ASP A 87 9.05 -18.65 -16.14
CA ASP A 87 9.46 -19.48 -17.26
C ASP A 87 9.21 -20.94 -16.89
N MET A 88 8.24 -21.57 -17.56
CA MET A 88 7.83 -22.95 -17.29
C MET A 88 8.99 -23.94 -17.45
N ASP A 89 9.94 -23.68 -18.35
CA ASP A 89 11.10 -24.54 -18.55
C ASP A 89 12.06 -24.48 -17.35
N SER A 90 12.19 -23.30 -16.73
CA SER A 90 12.99 -23.13 -15.51
C SER A 90 12.34 -23.79 -14.29
N VAL A 91 11.01 -23.72 -14.18
CA VAL A 91 10.24 -24.40 -13.14
C VAL A 91 10.34 -25.92 -13.31
N ASN A 92 10.25 -26.41 -14.56
CA ASN A 92 10.41 -27.83 -14.86
C ASN A 92 11.82 -28.33 -14.54
N LYS A 93 12.87 -27.58 -14.89
CA LYS A 93 14.27 -27.90 -14.51
C LYS A 93 14.47 -27.92 -13.00
N TYR A 94 13.86 -26.97 -12.28
CA TYR A 94 13.88 -26.95 -10.82
C TYR A 94 13.20 -28.19 -10.24
N ASN A 95 11.97 -28.48 -10.67
CA ASN A 95 11.23 -29.66 -10.21
C ASN A 95 11.95 -30.98 -10.55
N GLN A 96 12.58 -31.06 -11.72
CA GLN A 96 13.36 -32.23 -12.11
C GLN A 96 14.64 -32.38 -11.27
N SER A 97 15.32 -31.29 -10.94
CA SER A 97 16.47 -31.32 -10.04
C SER A 97 16.09 -31.82 -8.64
N ILE A 98 14.96 -31.36 -8.09
CA ILE A 98 14.40 -31.83 -6.81
C ILE A 98 14.04 -33.32 -6.87
N ARG A 99 13.39 -33.78 -7.94
CA ARG A 99 13.04 -35.20 -8.11
C ARG A 99 14.28 -36.10 -8.25
N ASN A 100 15.29 -35.65 -8.99
CA ASN A 100 16.54 -36.38 -9.14
C ASN A 100 17.32 -36.46 -7.82
N MET A 101 17.20 -35.44 -6.95
CA MET A 101 17.75 -35.47 -5.59
C MET A 101 16.96 -36.37 -4.64
N ALA A 102 15.63 -36.41 -4.73
CA ALA A 102 14.79 -37.32 -3.96
C ALA A 102 15.02 -38.81 -4.32
N GLY A 103 15.52 -39.08 -5.53
CA GLY A 103 15.89 -40.43 -6.00
C GLY A 103 17.19 -41.00 -5.41
N VAL A 104 17.97 -40.24 -4.63
CA VAL A 104 19.24 -40.69 -4.02
C VAL A 104 19.07 -41.06 -2.53
N SER A 105 17.86 -40.99 -1.98
CA SER A 105 17.58 -41.35 -0.58
C SER A 105 16.34 -42.24 -0.48
N SER A 106 16.41 -43.43 -1.07
CA SER A 106 15.47 -44.50 -0.81
C SER A 106 15.96 -45.37 0.35
N THR A 107 15.73 -44.90 1.57
CA THR A 107 15.40 -45.77 2.72
C THR A 107 14.66 -44.92 3.74
N ASP A 108 13.42 -45.32 4.01
CA ASP A 108 12.58 -44.92 5.12
C ASP A 108 12.23 -43.44 5.24
N SER A 109 11.18 -43.04 4.51
CA SER A 109 9.98 -42.44 5.10
C SER A 109 8.94 -42.22 4.01
N GLN A 110 7.87 -43.00 4.06
CA GLN A 110 6.58 -42.58 3.52
C GLN A 110 6.19 -41.25 4.17
N GLN A 111 6.45 -40.14 3.50
CA GLN A 111 5.77 -38.89 3.80
C GLN A 111 5.23 -38.32 2.51
N ASN A 112 3.91 -38.44 2.38
CA ASN A 112 3.03 -37.80 1.41
C ASN A 112 3.17 -36.26 1.48
N ASN A 113 4.33 -35.72 1.16
CA ASN A 113 4.56 -34.30 0.97
C ASN A 113 5.07 -34.08 -0.45
N THR A 114 4.25 -34.47 -1.42
CA THR A 114 4.24 -33.75 -2.69
C THR A 114 3.81 -32.32 -2.36
N HIS A 115 4.77 -31.44 -2.06
CA HIS A 115 4.62 -30.01 -2.30
C HIS A 115 4.49 -29.83 -3.82
N GLN A 116 3.31 -30.19 -4.34
CA GLN A 116 2.76 -29.46 -5.46
C GLN A 116 2.75 -28.02 -4.99
N PHE A 117 3.52 -27.16 -5.66
CA PHE A 117 3.33 -25.72 -5.57
C PHE A 117 1.89 -25.44 -6.07
N SER A 118 0.93 -25.55 -5.16
CA SER A 118 -0.37 -24.91 -5.31
C SER A 118 -0.09 -23.42 -5.27
N TYR A 119 -0.08 -22.82 -6.44
CA TYR A 119 -0.09 -21.37 -6.59
C TYR A 119 -1.40 -20.85 -5.97
N THR A 120 -1.41 -20.61 -4.66
CA THR A 120 -2.14 -19.46 -4.15
C THR A 120 -1.45 -18.26 -4.75
N SER A 121 -1.99 -17.81 -5.89
CA SER A 121 -1.84 -16.47 -6.45
C SER A 121 -1.45 -15.53 -5.33
N GLN A 122 -0.16 -15.20 -5.26
CA GLN A 122 0.38 -14.28 -4.28
C GLN A 122 -0.44 -13.01 -4.43
N GLY A 123 -1.25 -12.78 -3.40
CA GLY A 123 -2.44 -11.97 -3.51
C GLY A 123 -2.13 -10.68 -4.24
N ASP A 124 -3.03 -10.32 -5.16
CA ASP A 124 -3.64 -9.01 -5.02
C ASP A 124 -3.59 -8.65 -3.55
N ILE A 125 -2.78 -7.65 -3.19
CA ILE A 125 -3.08 -6.90 -1.98
C ILE A 125 -4.46 -6.34 -2.31
N HIS A 126 -5.48 -7.14 -1.97
CA HIS A 126 -6.78 -6.68 -1.58
C HIS A 126 -6.42 -5.59 -0.59
N THR A 127 -6.31 -4.35 -1.08
CA THR A 127 -6.17 -3.17 -0.26
C THR A 127 -7.29 -3.33 0.73
N ASN A 128 -6.98 -3.71 1.98
CA ASN A 128 -7.99 -4.21 2.90
C ASN A 128 -9.11 -3.20 2.85
N TRP A 129 -10.28 -3.62 2.37
CA TRP A 129 -11.46 -2.78 2.28
C TRP A 129 -11.64 -2.01 3.61
N LEU A 130 -11.30 -2.68 4.70
CA LEU A 130 -11.18 -2.15 6.06
C LEU A 130 -10.30 -0.90 6.17
N PHE A 131 -9.08 -0.86 5.60
CA PHE A 131 -8.25 0.35 5.59
C PHE A 131 -8.85 1.49 4.78
N ARG A 132 -9.54 1.20 3.67
CA ARG A 132 -10.26 2.24 2.91
C ARG A 132 -11.42 2.81 3.69
N VAL A 133 -12.18 1.95 4.37
CA VAL A 133 -13.27 2.35 5.26
C VAL A 133 -12.75 3.18 6.43
N VAL A 134 -11.63 2.78 7.05
CA VAL A 134 -11.00 3.53 8.15
C VAL A 134 -10.53 4.90 7.67
N ALA A 135 -9.87 4.98 6.50
CA ALA A 135 -9.44 6.25 5.93
C ALA A 135 -10.63 7.17 5.59
N MET A 136 -11.73 6.59 5.11
CA MET A 136 -12.96 7.33 4.84
C MET A 136 -13.59 7.86 6.14
N ILE A 137 -13.69 7.04 7.19
CA ILE A 137 -14.23 7.46 8.50
C ILE A 137 -13.37 8.59 9.08
N LEU A 138 -12.04 8.42 9.08
CA LEU A 138 -11.12 9.45 9.57
C LEU A 138 -11.21 10.73 8.76
N GLY A 139 -11.29 10.65 7.42
CA GLY A 139 -11.45 11.85 6.60
C GLY A 139 -12.77 12.59 6.83
N VAL A 140 -13.87 11.89 7.12
CA VAL A 140 -15.13 12.53 7.54
C VAL A 140 -14.98 13.21 8.91
N ILE A 141 -14.32 12.55 9.87
CA ILE A 141 -14.04 13.13 11.19
C ILE A 141 -13.17 14.38 11.06
N ASP A 142 -12.10 14.31 10.25
CA ASP A 142 -11.18 15.42 10.00
C ASP A 142 -11.93 16.60 9.37
N PHE A 143 -12.83 16.36 8.41
CA PHE A 143 -13.67 17.42 7.85
C PHE A 143 -14.44 18.18 8.93
N PHE A 144 -15.14 17.47 9.82
CA PHE A 144 -15.89 18.11 10.91
C PHE A 144 -14.97 18.83 11.89
N PHE A 145 -13.83 18.24 12.22
CA PHE A 145 -12.84 18.86 13.08
C PHE A 145 -12.35 20.20 12.51
N PHE A 146 -11.90 20.23 11.25
CA PHE A 146 -11.43 21.47 10.61
C PHE A 146 -12.56 22.48 10.35
N ALA A 147 -13.77 22.01 10.04
CA ALA A 147 -14.93 22.90 9.90
C ALA A 147 -15.29 23.58 11.23
N LEU A 148 -15.28 22.85 12.35
CA LEU A 148 -15.55 23.40 13.68
C LEU A 148 -14.45 24.36 14.14
N VAL A 149 -13.18 23.99 13.92
CA VAL A 149 -12.04 24.88 14.20
C VAL A 149 -12.15 26.16 13.36
N GLY A 150 -12.47 26.04 12.08
CA GLY A 150 -12.70 27.18 11.19
C GLY A 150 -13.85 28.08 11.67
N LEU A 151 -14.98 27.49 12.05
CA LEU A 151 -16.11 28.24 12.63
C LEU A 151 -15.72 28.98 13.90
N GLY A 152 -14.87 28.40 14.75
CA GLY A 152 -14.34 29.06 15.95
C GLY A 152 -13.50 30.30 15.67
N PHE A 153 -12.96 30.47 14.45
CA PHE A 153 -12.28 31.71 14.06
C PHE A 153 -13.23 32.82 13.60
N ILE A 154 -14.48 32.49 13.25
CA ILE A 154 -15.50 33.46 12.83
C ILE A 154 -16.43 33.81 14.01
N VAL A 155 -16.82 32.81 14.79
CA VAL A 155 -17.74 32.96 15.90
C VAL A 155 -16.94 33.42 17.11
N ASP A 156 -17.03 34.72 17.42
CA ASP A 156 -16.58 35.24 18.71
C ASP A 156 -17.52 34.68 19.80
N GLU A 157 -16.98 34.13 20.89
CA GLU A 157 -17.72 33.35 21.93
C GLU A 157 -18.94 34.09 22.52
N SER A 158 -18.99 35.42 22.35
CA SER A 158 -20.05 36.30 22.84
C SER A 158 -21.23 36.53 21.88
N ASN A 159 -21.13 36.08 20.61
CA ASN A 159 -22.09 36.40 19.54
C ASN A 159 -22.72 35.16 18.89
N LEU A 160 -22.98 34.11 19.66
CA LEU A 160 -23.72 32.96 19.16
C LEU A 160 -25.17 33.36 18.86
N PRO A 161 -25.64 33.27 17.61
CA PRO A 161 -27.00 33.63 17.26
C PRO A 161 -27.98 32.73 18.02
N SER A 162 -28.86 33.34 18.79
CA SER A 162 -29.78 32.65 19.70
C SER A 162 -31.11 32.30 19.02
N SER A 163 -31.42 33.00 17.92
CA SER A 163 -32.63 32.80 17.13
C SER A 163 -32.32 32.35 15.70
N THR A 164 -33.27 31.64 15.07
CA THR A 164 -33.16 31.20 13.67
C THR A 164 -33.03 32.35 12.68
N ALA A 165 -33.59 33.52 12.99
CA ALA A 165 -33.43 34.74 12.20
C ALA A 165 -31.99 35.28 12.26
N GLU A 166 -31.38 35.29 13.44
CA GLU A 166 -29.99 35.68 13.65
C GLU A 166 -29.00 34.73 12.96
N ILE A 167 -29.32 33.43 12.91
CA ILE A 167 -28.51 32.44 12.18
C ILE A 167 -28.48 32.77 10.68
N MET A 168 -29.64 33.07 10.09
CA MET A 168 -29.74 33.40 8.67
C MET A 168 -28.98 34.68 8.32
N THR A 169 -29.09 35.73 9.15
CA THR A 169 -28.33 36.97 8.94
C THR A 169 -26.83 36.73 9.10
N PHE A 170 -26.40 36.00 10.13
CA PHE A 170 -24.99 35.63 10.33
C PHE A 170 -24.41 34.88 9.13
N VAL A 171 -25.14 33.88 8.60
CA VAL A 171 -24.71 33.11 7.42
C VAL A 171 -24.61 34.01 6.19
N SER A 172 -25.56 34.92 5.97
CA SER A 172 -25.50 35.83 4.82
C SER A 172 -24.35 36.83 4.91
N GLN A 173 -24.03 37.31 6.12
CA GLN A 173 -22.96 38.28 6.36
C GLN A 173 -21.57 37.65 6.26
N ASN A 174 -21.44 36.38 6.61
CA ASN A 174 -20.16 35.65 6.63
C ASN A 174 -20.05 34.61 5.50
N MET A 175 -20.85 34.72 4.44
CA MET A 175 -20.93 33.71 3.39
C MET A 175 -19.56 33.41 2.76
N GLU A 176 -18.75 34.44 2.48
CA GLU A 176 -17.42 34.26 1.89
C GLU A 176 -16.47 33.49 2.82
N SER A 177 -16.38 33.91 4.09
CA SER A 177 -15.53 33.27 5.09
C SER A 177 -15.95 31.82 5.37
N LEU A 178 -17.27 31.57 5.45
CA LEU A 178 -17.82 30.23 5.60
C LEU A 178 -17.49 29.35 4.39
N MET A 179 -17.58 29.89 3.18
CA MET A 179 -17.21 29.15 1.97
C MET A 179 -15.72 28.78 1.97
N ILE A 180 -14.83 29.70 2.34
CA ILE A 180 -13.39 29.44 2.43
C ILE A 180 -13.09 28.33 3.44
N ILE A 181 -13.72 28.37 4.62
CA ILE A 181 -13.55 27.32 5.63
C ILE A 181 -14.03 25.98 5.08
N LEU A 182 -15.19 25.94 4.43
CA LEU A 182 -15.79 24.72 3.93
C LEU A 182 -14.95 24.11 2.79
N VAL A 183 -14.46 24.93 1.86
CA VAL A 183 -13.54 24.50 0.80
C VAL A 183 -12.20 24.03 1.41
N GLY A 184 -11.66 24.78 2.36
CA GLY A 184 -10.40 24.46 3.04
C GLY A 184 -10.47 23.14 3.81
N SER A 185 -11.55 22.92 4.59
CA SER A 185 -11.75 21.70 5.35
C SER A 185 -11.95 20.48 4.46
N LEU A 186 -12.70 20.60 3.36
CA LEU A 186 -12.83 19.55 2.35
C LEU A 186 -11.48 19.19 1.71
N LEU A 187 -10.67 20.20 1.38
CA LEU A 187 -9.36 19.99 0.76
C LEU A 187 -8.41 19.29 1.73
N ILE A 188 -8.33 19.75 2.98
CA ILE A 188 -7.49 19.15 4.03
C ILE A 188 -7.93 17.72 4.34
N ALA A 189 -9.24 17.46 4.48
CA ALA A 189 -9.77 16.11 4.69
C ALA A 189 -9.37 15.17 3.53
N GLY A 190 -9.43 15.66 2.29
CA GLY A 190 -8.97 14.93 1.12
C GLY A 190 -7.48 14.60 1.14
N ILE A 191 -6.64 15.54 1.58
CA ILE A 191 -5.19 15.35 1.74
C ILE A 191 -4.89 14.30 2.82
N LEU A 192 -5.46 14.45 4.01
CA LEU A 192 -5.17 13.61 5.18
C LEU A 192 -5.60 12.15 4.96
N ALA A 193 -6.71 11.92 4.27
CA ALA A 193 -7.17 10.58 3.93
C ALA A 193 -6.11 9.74 3.19
N VAL A 194 -5.25 10.38 2.40
CA VAL A 194 -4.20 9.70 1.62
C VAL A 194 -2.99 9.31 2.48
N PHE A 195 -2.71 10.05 3.55
CA PHE A 195 -1.62 9.71 4.48
C PHE A 195 -1.87 8.39 5.21
N ILE A 196 -3.13 7.98 5.36
CA ILE A 196 -3.54 6.72 5.99
C ILE A 196 -3.29 5.53 5.05
N LEU A 197 -3.32 5.75 3.73
CA LEU A 197 -3.20 4.73 2.69
C LEU A 197 -1.92 4.93 1.85
N PRO A 198 -0.72 4.67 2.42
CA PRO A 198 0.52 4.86 1.69
C PRO A 198 0.60 3.88 0.50
N ARG A 199 0.91 4.41 -0.70
CA ARG A 199 1.04 3.72 -2.00
C ARG A 199 -0.24 3.53 -2.81
N MET A 200 -1.04 4.58 -2.94
CA MET A 200 -2.16 4.61 -3.90
C MET A 200 -1.72 5.17 -5.25
N SER A 201 -2.40 4.78 -6.33
CA SER A 201 -2.25 5.50 -7.61
C SER A 201 -3.00 6.83 -7.53
N TYR A 202 -2.62 7.84 -8.33
CA TYR A 202 -3.34 9.12 -8.38
C TYR A 202 -4.84 8.95 -8.65
N LYS A 203 -5.20 7.97 -9.50
CA LYS A 203 -6.60 7.62 -9.77
C LYS A 203 -7.29 7.05 -8.53
N ASP A 204 -6.64 6.10 -7.85
CA ASP A 204 -7.19 5.47 -6.65
C ASP A 204 -7.34 6.49 -5.49
N SER A 205 -6.36 7.39 -5.34
CA SER A 205 -6.39 8.50 -4.40
C SER A 205 -7.55 9.45 -4.68
N PHE A 206 -7.71 9.90 -5.93
CA PHE A 206 -8.85 10.73 -6.32
C PHE A 206 -10.18 10.06 -6.01
N THR A 207 -10.34 8.78 -6.36
CA THR A 207 -11.59 8.05 -6.09
C THR A 207 -11.87 7.90 -4.60
N THR A 208 -10.84 7.60 -3.80
CA THR A 208 -11.01 7.40 -2.35
C THR A 208 -11.37 8.73 -1.68
N SER A 209 -10.62 9.80 -1.95
CA SER A 209 -10.93 11.12 -1.37
C SER A 209 -12.23 11.69 -1.89
N SER A 210 -12.58 11.49 -3.17
CA SER A 210 -13.86 11.94 -3.73
C SER A 210 -15.05 11.25 -3.05
N THR A 211 -14.94 9.97 -2.68
CA THR A 211 -16.03 9.31 -1.91
C THR A 211 -16.28 9.93 -0.53
N ILE A 212 -15.26 10.51 0.10
CA ILE A 212 -15.44 11.28 1.35
C ILE A 212 -16.29 12.52 1.07
N GLY A 213 -15.99 13.27 0.00
CA GLY A 213 -16.79 14.43 -0.41
C GLY A 213 -18.21 14.08 -0.83
N LEU A 214 -18.43 12.91 -1.44
CA LEU A 214 -19.79 12.44 -1.73
C LEU A 214 -20.59 12.21 -0.44
N ILE A 215 -19.99 11.56 0.56
CA ILE A 215 -20.64 11.33 1.86
C ILE A 215 -20.97 12.65 2.54
N ILE A 216 -20.01 13.58 2.58
CA ILE A 216 -20.23 14.92 3.15
C ILE A 216 -21.31 15.67 2.35
N GLY A 217 -21.28 15.59 1.03
CA GLY A 217 -22.27 16.20 0.15
C GLY A 217 -23.68 15.68 0.40
N ILE A 218 -23.84 14.38 0.68
CA ILE A 218 -25.14 13.78 1.03
C ILE A 218 -25.74 14.40 2.31
N ILE A 219 -24.91 14.91 3.23
CA ILE A 219 -25.39 15.57 4.46
C ILE A 219 -26.21 16.83 4.13
N THR A 220 -25.99 17.46 2.97
CA THR A 220 -26.81 18.62 2.55
C THR A 220 -28.30 18.32 2.37
N ILE A 221 -28.69 17.04 2.25
CA ILE A 221 -30.10 16.61 2.26
C ILE A 221 -30.81 17.01 3.57
N THR A 222 -30.06 17.12 4.67
CA THR A 222 -30.61 17.53 5.97
C THR A 222 -30.97 19.02 6.02
N VAL A 223 -30.35 19.83 5.16
CA VAL A 223 -30.47 21.31 5.19
C VAL A 223 -31.31 21.83 4.02
N SER A 224 -31.19 21.23 2.84
CA SER A 224 -31.91 21.66 1.64
C SER A 224 -32.86 20.58 1.15
N ARG A 225 -34.03 20.99 0.64
CA ARG A 225 -34.98 20.11 -0.07
C ARG A 225 -34.89 20.25 -1.59
N ASP A 226 -34.12 21.21 -2.09
CA ASP A 226 -33.96 21.43 -3.51
C ASP A 226 -32.97 20.41 -4.09
N VAL A 227 -33.48 19.56 -5.00
CA VAL A 227 -32.72 18.50 -5.66
C VAL A 227 -31.54 19.05 -6.45
N LEU A 228 -31.66 20.22 -7.09
CA LEU A 228 -30.58 20.83 -7.86
C LEU A 228 -29.43 21.27 -6.95
N VAL A 229 -29.77 21.86 -5.81
CA VAL A 229 -28.79 22.28 -4.80
C VAL A 229 -28.06 21.08 -4.21
N ILE A 230 -28.79 20.01 -3.85
CA ILE A 230 -28.20 18.77 -3.34
C ILE A 230 -27.25 18.16 -4.38
N LEU A 231 -27.68 18.01 -5.63
CA LEU A 231 -26.88 17.38 -6.68
C LEU A 231 -25.60 18.19 -6.96
N SER A 232 -25.72 19.51 -7.04
CA SER A 232 -24.57 20.40 -7.24
C SER A 232 -23.59 20.32 -6.06
N SER A 233 -24.09 20.28 -4.82
CA SER A 233 -23.24 20.15 -3.63
C SER A 233 -22.49 18.83 -3.60
N ILE A 234 -23.15 17.71 -3.93
CA ILE A 234 -22.51 16.40 -3.98
C ILE A 234 -21.34 16.40 -4.98
N VAL A 235 -21.57 16.95 -6.17
CA VAL A 235 -20.54 17.04 -7.21
C VAL A 235 -19.39 17.94 -6.77
N VAL A 236 -19.69 19.14 -6.26
CA VAL A 236 -18.67 20.11 -5.84
C VAL A 236 -17.84 19.56 -4.68
N CYS A 237 -18.47 19.01 -3.63
CA CYS A 237 -17.78 18.41 -2.50
C CYS A 237 -16.88 17.25 -2.94
N GLY A 238 -17.38 16.36 -3.81
CA GLY A 238 -16.62 15.24 -4.36
C GLY A 238 -15.41 15.65 -5.20
N ILE A 239 -15.52 16.74 -5.97
CA ILE A 239 -14.39 17.26 -6.75
C ILE A 239 -13.34 17.88 -5.84
N ILE A 240 -13.74 18.73 -4.88
CA ILE A 240 -12.80 19.44 -3.99
C ILE A 240 -11.99 18.46 -3.13
N THR A 241 -12.65 17.50 -2.47
CA THR A 241 -11.96 16.44 -1.70
C THR A 241 -11.11 15.56 -2.62
N GLY A 242 -11.58 15.24 -3.83
CA GLY A 242 -10.81 14.50 -4.81
C GLY A 242 -9.51 15.21 -5.21
N ILE A 243 -9.55 16.53 -5.43
CA ILE A 243 -8.37 17.37 -5.67
C ILE A 243 -7.44 17.33 -4.45
N GLY A 244 -7.98 17.44 -3.23
CA GLY A 244 -7.23 17.27 -2.00
C GLY A 244 -6.48 15.94 -1.94
N GLY A 245 -7.12 14.83 -2.34
CA GLY A 245 -6.48 13.52 -2.44
C GLY A 245 -5.30 13.48 -3.42
N VAL A 246 -5.48 14.04 -4.61
CA VAL A 246 -4.40 14.11 -5.62
C VAL A 246 -3.20 14.91 -5.10
N ILE A 247 -3.46 16.03 -4.42
CA ILE A 247 -2.43 16.85 -3.77
C ILE A 247 -1.72 16.05 -2.66
N GLY A 248 -2.49 15.36 -1.81
CA GLY A 248 -1.95 14.51 -0.75
C GLY A 248 -1.02 13.42 -1.29
N GLU A 249 -1.43 12.72 -2.35
CA GLU A 249 -0.61 11.68 -2.99
C GLU A 249 0.68 12.27 -3.57
N PHE A 250 0.62 13.45 -4.20
CA PHE A 250 1.82 14.14 -4.68
C PHE A 250 2.80 14.46 -3.55
N ILE A 251 2.31 14.91 -2.39
CA ILE A 251 3.14 15.21 -1.21
C ILE A 251 3.78 13.92 -0.68
N VAL A 252 3.00 12.85 -0.51
CA VAL A 252 3.48 11.55 -0.01
C VAL A 252 4.57 10.97 -0.92
N GLN A 253 4.39 11.04 -2.25
CA GLN A 253 5.39 10.57 -3.20
C GLN A 253 6.69 11.37 -3.12
N LYS A 254 6.58 12.70 -2.97
CA LYS A 254 7.75 13.58 -2.85
C LYS A 254 8.53 13.31 -1.56
N LEU A 255 7.84 13.15 -0.44
CA LEU A 255 8.45 12.80 0.86
C LEU A 255 9.13 11.42 0.81
N THR A 256 8.45 10.42 0.24
CA THR A 256 9.00 9.07 0.11
C THR A 256 10.26 9.04 -0.76
N LYS A 257 10.30 9.85 -1.83
CA LYS A 257 11.48 9.97 -2.70
C LYS A 257 12.66 10.60 -1.95
N MET A 258 12.41 11.65 -1.16
CA MET A 258 13.44 12.36 -0.38
C MET A 258 14.10 11.44 0.65
N ILE A 259 13.30 10.66 1.39
CA ILE A 259 13.80 9.72 2.41
C ILE A 259 14.66 8.61 1.80
N ARG A 260 14.39 8.18 0.56
CA ARG A 260 15.19 7.16 -0.13
C ARG A 260 16.50 7.67 -0.73
N SER A 261 16.65 8.99 -0.88
CA SER A 261 17.82 9.62 -1.49
C SER A 261 18.83 10.19 -0.47
N GLY A 262 18.50 10.18 0.82
CA GLY A 262 19.39 10.54 1.92
C GLY A 262 19.83 9.29 2.68
#